data_AF-K2F522-F1
#
_entry.id   AF-K2F522-F1
#
_cell.length_a   1.000
_cell.length_b   1.000
_cell.length_c   1.000
_cell.angle_alpha   90.00
_cell.angle_beta   90.00
_cell.angle_gamma   90.00
#
_symmetry.space_group_name_H-M   'P 1'
#
loop_
_entity.id
_entity.type
_entity.pdbx_description
1 polymer ?
#
loop_
_entity_poly.entity_id
_entity_poly.type
_entity_poly.pdbx_seq_one_letter_code
_entity_poly.pdbx_strand_id
1 'polypeptide(L)' 'MLSTKAIHEFKEIYQEEFGVLLGDMQAMELANKFLNTMRIVLKPLSTKIKNEEHKQSKKV' A
#
# COMPACT_ATOMS: atom_id res chain seq x y z
N MET A 1 9.60 -8.39 1.37
CA MET A 1 8.52 -9.40 1.55
C MET A 1 7.64 -8.95 2.70
N LEU A 2 6.33 -9.21 2.62
CA LEU A 2 5.39 -8.91 3.70
C LEU A 2 5.57 -9.89 4.86
N SER A 3 5.27 -9.44 6.07
CA SER A 3 5.27 -10.29 7.26
C SER A 3 4.07 -11.24 7.24
N THR A 4 4.18 -12.39 7.92
CA THR A 4 3.07 -13.34 8.05
C THR A 4 1.83 -12.69 8.66
N LYS A 5 2.01 -11.80 9.65
CA LYS A 5 0.92 -11.04 10.28
C LYS A 5 0.21 -10.14 9.26
N ALA A 6 0.95 -9.42 8.43
CA ALA A 6 0.37 -8.55 7.40
C ALA A 6 -0.39 -9.34 6.33
N ILE A 7 0.08 -10.54 5.97
CA ILE A 7 -0.64 -11.43 5.05
C ILE A 7 -1.92 -11.97 5.68
N HIS A 8 -1.89 -12.29 6.98
CA HIS A 8 -3.09 -12.72 7.69
C HIS A 8 -4.15 -11.62 7.73
N GLU A 9 -3.77 -10.41 8.14
CA GLU A 9 -4.65 -9.25 8.17
C GLU A 9 -5.20 -8.93 6.77
N PHE A 10 -4.36 -9.04 5.73
CA PHE A 10 -4.80 -8.87 4.34
C PHE A 10 -5.88 -9.88 3.95
N LYS A 11 -5.73 -11.16 4.34
CA LYS A 11 -6.72 -12.22 4.06
C LYS A 11 -8.04 -11.95 4.77
N GLU A 12 -7.99 -11.54 6.04
CA GLU A 12 -9.18 -11.24 6.85
C GLU A 12 -9.97 -10.09 6.22
N ILE A 13 -9.29 -8.98 5.90
CA ILE A 13 -9.92 -7.82 5.25
C ILE A 13 -10.52 -8.21 3.89
N TYR A 14 -9.78 -8.99 3.09
CA TYR A 14 -10.26 -9.39 1.76
C TYR A 14 -11.50 -10.30 1.85
N GLN A 15 -11.56 -11.17 2.86
CA GLN A 15 -12.73 -12.00 3.11
C GLN A 15 -13.91 -11.16 3.60
N GLU A 16 -13.69 -10.20 4.50
CA GLU A 16 -14.75 -9.33 5.01
C GLU A 16 -15.36 -8.46 3.90
N GLU A 17 -14.53 -7.86 3.06
CA GLU A 17 -14.96 -6.91 2.02
C GLU A 17 -15.52 -7.61 0.77
N PHE A 18 -14.97 -8.78 0.40
CA PHE A 18 -15.31 -9.43 -0.88
C PHE A 18 -15.91 -10.83 -0.72
N GLY A 19 -15.96 -11.39 0.48
CA GLY A 19 -16.44 -12.76 0.73
C GLY A 19 -15.53 -13.86 0.18
N VAL A 20 -14.28 -13.53 -0.21
CA VAL A 20 -13.35 -14.46 -0.85
C VAL A 20 -12.26 -14.91 0.13
N LEU A 21 -12.17 -16.22 0.33
CA LEU A 21 -11.07 -16.85 1.07
C LEU A 21 -9.84 -16.98 0.17
N LEU A 22 -8.75 -16.33 0.56
CA LEU A 22 -7.48 -16.41 -0.15
C LEU A 22 -6.55 -17.46 0.46
N GLY A 23 -5.83 -18.19 -0.40
CA GLY A 23 -4.67 -18.99 0.03
C GLY A 23 -3.46 -18.10 0.28
N ASP A 24 -2.47 -18.59 1.04
CA ASP A 24 -1.31 -17.77 1.46
C ASP A 24 -0.48 -17.26 0.28
N MET A 25 -0.22 -18.11 -0.72
CA MET A 25 0.50 -17.73 -1.94
C MET A 25 -0.29 -16.67 -2.73
N GLN A 26 -1.61 -16.87 -2.84
CA GLN A 26 -2.49 -15.96 -3.55
C GLN A 26 -2.56 -14.58 -2.86
N ALA A 27 -2.70 -14.57 -1.54
CA ALA A 27 -2.69 -13.36 -0.72
C ALA A 27 -1.36 -12.61 -0.86
N MET A 28 -0.23 -13.31 -0.84
CA MET A 28 1.09 -12.73 -1.04
C MET A 28 1.22 -12.07 -2.42
N GLU A 29 0.78 -12.73 -3.48
CA GLU A 29 0.82 -12.16 -4.84
C GLU A 29 -0.07 -10.93 -4.98
N LEU A 30 -1.31 -11.01 -4.50
CA LEU A 30 -2.28 -9.90 -4.56
C LEU A 30 -1.81 -8.69 -3.76
N ALA A 31 -1.33 -8.90 -2.54
CA ALA A 31 -0.81 -7.82 -1.70
C ALA A 31 0.40 -7.15 -2.35
N ASN A 32 1.32 -7.92 -2.95
CA ASN A 32 2.45 -7.34 -3.68
C ASN A 32 2.00 -6.54 -4.92
N LYS A 33 1.05 -7.06 -5.71
CA LYS A 33 0.47 -6.34 -6.86
C LYS A 33 -0.19 -5.03 -6.43
N PHE A 34 -0.94 -5.06 -5.33
CA PHE A 34 -1.57 -3.88 -4.75
C PHE A 34 -0.54 -2.83 -4.35
N LEU A 35 0.49 -3.20 -3.58
CA LEU A 35 1.53 -2.27 -3.14
C LEU A 35 2.31 -1.67 -4.32
N ASN A 36 2.61 -2.47 -5.34
CA ASN A 36 3.26 -1.97 -6.56
C ASN A 36 2.37 -0.96 -7.29
N THR A 37 1.07 -1.21 -7.35
CA THR A 37 0.09 -0.29 -7.95
C THR A 37 0.01 1.01 -7.15
N MET A 38 -0.13 0.92 -5.84
CA MET A 38 -0.18 2.08 -4.95
C MET A 38 1.09 2.91 -5.01
N ARG A 39 2.26 2.28 -5.17
CA ARG A 39 3.52 3.00 -5.39
C ARG A 39 3.48 3.88 -6.65
N ILE A 40 2.83 3.43 -7.72
CA ILE A 40 2.70 4.22 -8.95
C ILE A 40 1.67 5.34 -8.76
N VAL A 41 0.50 5.00 -8.22
CA VAL A 41 -0.62 5.94 -8.03
C VAL A 41 -0.26 7.05 -7.03
N LEU A 42 0.42 6.72 -5.93
CA LEU A 42 0.76 7.67 -4.87
C LEU A 42 2.08 8.43 -5.11
N LYS A 43 2.96 7.99 -6.02
CA LYS A 43 4.25 8.67 -6.30
C LYS A 43 4.10 10.14 -6.71
N PRO A 44 3.15 10.53 -7.57
CA PRO A 44 2.89 11.94 -7.87
C PRO A 44 2.47 12.76 -6.64
N LEU A 45 1.70 12.17 -5.71
CA LEU A 45 1.26 12.84 -4.48
C LEU A 45 2.43 13.07 -3.52
N SER A 46 3.29 12.07 -3.32
CA SER A 46 4.47 12.19 -2.46
C SER A 46 5.46 13.26 -2.97
N THR A 47 5.59 13.40 -4.30
CA THR A 47 6.48 14.41 -4.90
C THR A 47 5.97 15.83 -4.68
N LYS A 48 4.65 16.04 -4.72
CA LYS A 48 4.03 17.34 -4.43
C LYS A 48 4.19 17.72 -2.96
N ILE A 49 3.96 16.79 -2.03
CA ILE A 49 4.08 17.02 -0.58
C ILE A 49 5.51 17.46 -0.22
N LYS A 50 6.54 16.74 -0.71
CA LYS A 50 7.95 17.13 -0.46
C LYS A 50 8.31 18.51 -1.01
N ASN A 51 7.76 18.88 -2.18
CA ASN A 51 8.02 20.18 -2.79
C ASN A 51 7.34 21.33 -2.05
N GLU A 52 6.22 21.08 -1.37
CA GLU A 52 5.52 22.07 -0.55
C GLU A 52 6.23 22.30 0.80
N GLU A 53 6.72 21.24 1.44
CA GLU A 53 7.54 21.32 2.66
C GLU A 53 8.86 22.08 2.42
N HIS A 54 9.52 21.85 1.29
CA HIS A 54 10.73 22.59 0.89
C HIS A 54 10.49 24.07 0.57
N LYS A 55 9.26 24.47 0.19
CA LYS A 55 8.92 25.88 -0.05
C LYS A 55 8.67 26.64 1.25
N GLN A 56 8.16 25.98 2.29
CA GLN A 56 7.95 26.61 3.59
C GLN A 56 9.27 26.83 4.35
N SER A 57 10.22 25.89 4.24
CA SER A 57 11.54 26.02 4.90
C SER A 57 12.48 27.07 4.29
N LYS A 58 12.16 27.63 3.11
CA LYS A 58 12.92 28.72 2.45
C LYS A 58 12.32 30.11 2.64
N LYS A 59 11.21 30.22 3.39
CA LYS A 59 10.53 31.50 3.69
C LYS A 59 10.78 32.01 5.12
N VAL A 60 11.68 31.37 5.88
CA VAL A 60 12.14 31.79 7.21
C VAL A 60 13.58 32.27 7.11
#